data_AF-A0A7Y1TVS1-F1
#
_entry.id   AF-A0A7Y1TVS1-F1
#
_cell.length_a   1.000
_cell.length_b   1.000
_cell.length_c   1.000
_cell.angle_alpha   90.00
_cell.angle_beta   90.00
_cell.angle_gamma   90.00
#
_symmetry.space_group_name_H-M   'P 1'
#
loop_
_entity.id
_entity.type
_entity.pdbx_description
1 polymer ?
#
loop_
_entity_poly.entity_id
_entity_poly.type
_entity_poly.pdbx_seq_one_letter_code
_entity_poly.pdbx_strand_id
1 'polypeptide(L)'
;MRHPAILAFLVVNSLLVVTCSDPEPLIEPEIPMTIGDLENVKITWINILGIDQPSAVVWQNRVDRACVDGVWNDEVLFGLSAEFFEADIEAGLSRAAGGSTPTATDAADALWLIAVQLCRDRFPDDSIELGPPSVRDG
;
A
#
# COMPACT_ATOMS: atom_id res chain seq x y z
N MET A 1 -7.03 -32.85 -14.04
CA MET A 1 -6.64 -32.18 -15.30
C MET A 1 -5.12 -32.19 -15.36
N ARG A 2 -4.58 -32.98 -16.29
CA ARG A 2 -3.16 -33.29 -16.48
C ARG A 2 -2.73 -32.64 -17.80
N HIS A 3 -1.64 -31.88 -17.82
CA HIS A 3 -1.01 -31.42 -19.06
C HIS A 3 0.16 -32.38 -19.41
N PRO A 4 0.28 -32.84 -20.66
CA PRO A 4 1.17 -33.93 -21.03
C PRO A 4 2.61 -33.45 -21.24
N ALA A 5 3.57 -34.25 -20.75
CA ALA A 5 4.96 -34.17 -21.12
C ALA A 5 5.14 -34.58 -22.58
N ILE A 6 5.76 -33.74 -23.40
CA ILE A 6 6.13 -34.06 -24.78
C ILE A 6 7.45 -34.85 -24.72
N LEU A 7 7.37 -36.17 -24.86
CA LEU A 7 8.51 -37.03 -25.14
C LEU A 7 8.74 -37.06 -26.65
N ALA A 8 9.86 -36.50 -27.12
CA ALA A 8 10.37 -36.74 -28.46
C ALA A 8 11.37 -37.91 -28.41
N PHE A 9 11.00 -39.03 -29.03
CA PHE A 9 11.90 -40.18 -29.23
C PHE A 9 12.61 -40.07 -30.58
N LEU A 10 13.94 -40.02 -30.55
CA LEU A 10 14.80 -40.31 -31.68
C LEU A 10 15.85 -41.32 -31.19
N VAL A 11 15.71 -42.57 -31.64
CA VAL A 11 16.65 -43.66 -31.33
C VAL A 11 17.61 -43.79 -32.51
N VAL A 12 18.83 -43.26 -32.37
CA VAL A 12 20.00 -43.68 -33.15
C VAL A 12 21.24 -43.65 -32.26
N ASN A 13 21.82 -44.83 -32.01
CA ASN A 13 23.17 -45.13 -31.51
C ASN A 13 23.71 -44.43 -30.24
N SER A 14 23.76 -45.20 -29.14
CA SER A 14 24.88 -45.32 -28.18
C SER A 14 25.72 -44.09 -27.82
N LEU A 15 25.22 -43.28 -26.89
CA LEU A 15 25.87 -42.75 -25.66
C LEU A 15 25.04 -41.52 -25.24
N LEU A 16 24.12 -41.71 -24.29
CA LEU A 16 23.33 -40.60 -23.77
C LEU A 16 24.13 -39.91 -22.67
N VAL A 17 24.92 -38.91 -23.03
CA VAL A 17 25.38 -37.91 -22.07
C VAL A 17 24.16 -37.04 -21.76
N VAL A 18 23.56 -37.26 -20.60
CA VAL A 18 22.56 -36.33 -20.05
C VAL A 18 23.34 -35.10 -19.59
N THR A 19 23.43 -34.08 -20.44
CA THR A 19 23.78 -32.74 -19.98
C THR A 19 22.49 -32.12 -19.44
N CYS A 20 22.40 -31.95 -18.12
CA CYS A 20 21.53 -30.90 -17.58
C CYS A 20 22.06 -29.59 -18.17
N SER A 21 21.40 -29.03 -19.17
CA SER A 21 21.52 -27.60 -19.42
C SER A 21 20.87 -26.93 -18.22
N ASP A 22 21.69 -26.45 -17.28
CA ASP A 22 21.23 -25.50 -16.28
C ASP A 22 20.47 -24.40 -17.03
N PRO A 23 19.21 -24.07 -16.65
CA PRO A 23 18.59 -22.87 -17.18
C PRO A 23 19.48 -21.70 -16.77
N GLU A 24 19.96 -20.92 -17.74
CA GLU A 24 20.62 -19.65 -17.45
C GLU A 24 19.78 -18.88 -16.44
N PRO A 25 20.38 -18.28 -15.40
CA PRO A 25 19.63 -17.46 -14.47
C PRO A 25 18.93 -16.39 -15.30
N LEU A 26 17.59 -16.38 -15.26
CA LEU A 26 16.82 -15.26 -15.77
C LEU A 26 17.27 -14.06 -14.96
N ILE A 27 18.15 -13.24 -15.55
CA ILE A 27 18.47 -11.93 -15.02
C ILE A 27 17.18 -11.14 -15.22
N GLU A 28 16.32 -11.13 -14.19
CA GLU A 28 15.22 -10.19 -14.12
C GLU A 28 15.87 -8.80 -14.23
N PRO A 29 15.54 -8.00 -15.26
CA PRO A 29 16.06 -6.66 -15.33
C PRO A 29 15.57 -5.95 -14.07
N GLU A 30 16.49 -5.58 -13.18
CA GLU A 30 16.21 -4.59 -12.15
C GLU A 30 15.79 -3.33 -12.90
N ILE A 31 14.49 -3.12 -13.08
CA ILE A 31 13.98 -1.88 -13.67
C ILE A 31 14.24 -0.82 -12.60
N PRO A 32 15.21 0.10 -12.79
CA PRO A 32 15.48 1.10 -11.79
C PRO A 32 14.26 2.02 -11.72
N MET A 33 13.57 2.01 -10.58
CA MET A 33 12.44 2.90 -10.33
C MET A 33 12.94 4.34 -10.45
N THR A 34 12.45 5.08 -11.44
CA THR A 34 12.83 6.48 -11.60
C THR A 34 12.01 7.35 -10.65
N ILE A 35 12.53 8.53 -10.29
CA ILE A 35 11.79 9.49 -9.46
C ILE A 35 10.46 9.89 -10.13
N GLY A 36 10.40 9.90 -11.47
CA GLY A 36 9.16 10.13 -12.22
C GLY A 36 8.14 8.99 -12.06
N ASP A 37 8.58 7.75 -11.82
CA ASP A 37 7.68 6.64 -11.54
C ASP A 37 7.08 6.74 -10.12
N LEU A 38 7.76 7.44 -9.19
CA LEU A 38 7.27 7.71 -7.84
C LEU A 38 6.17 8.78 -7.78
N GLU A 39 6.06 9.67 -8.79
CA GLU A 39 5.05 10.74 -8.82
C GLU A 39 3.60 10.21 -8.80
N ASN A 40 3.40 8.94 -9.15
CA ASN A 40 2.11 8.26 -9.13
C ASN A 40 1.90 7.32 -7.95
N VAL A 41 2.88 7.18 -7.04
CA VAL A 41 2.71 6.39 -5.82
C VAL A 41 1.80 7.16 -4.87
N LYS A 42 0.53 6.74 -4.84
CA LYS A 42 -0.45 7.26 -3.89
C LYS A 42 -0.29 6.53 -2.58
N ILE A 43 -0.07 7.29 -1.51
CA ILE A 43 -0.20 6.75 -0.16
C ILE A 43 -1.68 6.44 0.03
N THR A 44 -2.00 5.22 0.45
CA THR A 44 -3.39 4.79 0.64
C THR A 44 -3.57 4.21 2.03
N TRP A 45 -4.82 4.24 2.48
CA TRP A 45 -5.26 3.62 3.72
C TRP A 45 -4.89 2.13 3.78
N ILE A 46 -5.02 1.42 2.66
CA ILE A 46 -4.60 0.02 2.53
C ILE A 46 -3.09 -0.13 2.74
N ASN A 47 -2.29 0.74 2.12
CA ASN A 47 -0.84 0.58 2.15
C ASN A 47 -0.26 0.77 3.56
N ILE A 48 -0.89 1.62 4.39
CA ILE A 48 -0.41 1.91 5.75
C ILE A 48 -1.07 0.98 6.78
N LEU A 49 -2.38 0.74 6.69
CA LEU A 49 -3.11 -0.02 7.72
C LEU A 49 -3.30 -1.49 7.36
N GLY A 50 -3.04 -1.86 6.11
CA GLY A 50 -3.32 -3.19 5.59
C GLY A 50 -4.80 -3.53 5.55
N ILE A 51 -5.71 -2.54 5.65
CA ILE A 51 -7.17 -2.74 5.62
C ILE A 51 -7.68 -2.41 4.22
N ASP A 52 -8.53 -3.28 3.67
CA ASP A 52 -9.21 -3.04 2.39
C ASP A 52 -9.83 -1.63 2.35
N GLN A 53 -9.63 -0.91 1.24
CA GLN A 53 -10.23 0.41 1.10
C GLN A 53 -11.73 0.26 0.90
N PRO A 54 -12.56 1.07 1.58
CA PRO A 54 -13.99 1.10 1.28
C PRO A 54 -14.21 1.61 -0.16
N SER A 55 -15.46 1.54 -0.64
CA SER A 55 -15.80 2.07 -1.97
C SER A 55 -15.23 3.48 -2.20
N ALA A 56 -14.85 3.79 -3.44
CA ALA A 56 -14.25 5.08 -3.80
C ALA A 56 -15.07 6.29 -3.31
N VAL A 57 -16.41 6.18 -3.31
CA VAL A 57 -17.31 7.24 -2.82
C VAL A 57 -17.17 7.47 -1.32
N VAL A 58 -17.11 6.39 -0.53
CA VAL A 58 -16.91 6.48 0.93
C VAL A 58 -15.55 7.09 1.22
N TRP A 59 -14.50 6.65 0.52
CA TRP A 59 -13.17 7.18 0.73
C TRP A 59 -13.07 8.67 0.35
N GLN A 60 -13.67 9.08 -0.76
CA GLN A 60 -13.72 10.49 -1.16
C GLN A 60 -14.39 11.35 -0.09
N ASN A 61 -15.55 10.92 0.43
CA ASN A 61 -16.26 11.65 1.49
C ASN A 61 -15.41 11.80 2.76
N ARG A 62 -14.66 10.77 3.13
CA ARG A 62 -13.77 10.79 4.30
C ARG A 62 -12.62 11.77 4.12
N VAL A 63 -11.98 11.76 2.95
CA VAL A 63 -10.93 12.74 2.61
C VAL A 63 -11.49 14.15 2.59
N ASP A 64 -12.63 14.38 1.95
CA ASP A 64 -13.25 15.71 1.89
C ASP A 64 -13.54 16.23 3.30
N ARG A 65 -14.08 15.37 4.18
CA ARG A 65 -14.31 15.70 5.58
C ARG A 65 -13.01 15.99 6.32
N ALA A 66 -11.99 15.15 6.17
CA ALA A 66 -10.66 15.40 6.76
C ALA A 66 -10.07 16.76 6.36
N CYS A 67 -10.22 17.13 5.09
CA CYS A 67 -9.75 18.40 4.55
C CYS A 67 -10.59 19.62 4.98
N VAL A 68 -11.87 19.42 5.34
CA VAL A 68 -12.77 20.49 5.81
C VAL A 68 -12.66 20.68 7.32
N ASP A 69 -12.67 19.58 8.07
CA ASP A 69 -12.64 19.59 9.54
C ASP A 69 -11.24 19.94 10.07
N GLY A 70 -10.21 19.77 9.24
CA GLY A 70 -8.87 20.26 9.51
C GLY A 70 -7.97 19.27 10.23
N VAL A 71 -7.64 18.16 9.57
CA VAL A 71 -6.74 17.11 10.08
C VAL A 71 -5.29 17.53 10.37
N TRP A 72 -4.94 18.80 10.16
CA TRP A 72 -3.72 19.37 10.71
C TRP A 72 -3.78 19.56 12.24
N ASN A 73 -4.98 19.59 12.83
CA ASN A 73 -5.21 19.55 14.27
C ASN A 73 -5.23 18.09 14.79
N ASP A 74 -4.46 17.79 15.83
CA ASP A 74 -4.31 16.41 16.34
C ASP A 74 -5.62 15.83 16.87
N GLU A 75 -6.43 16.62 17.58
CA GLU A 75 -7.72 16.15 18.11
C GLU A 75 -8.66 15.73 16.98
N VAL A 76 -8.73 16.54 15.92
CA VAL A 76 -9.51 16.22 14.71
C VAL A 76 -8.94 14.98 14.02
N LEU A 77 -7.61 14.92 13.86
CA LEU A 77 -6.94 13.82 13.17
C LEU A 77 -7.17 12.48 13.87
N PHE A 78 -6.94 12.42 15.18
CA PHE A 78 -7.16 11.20 15.97
C PHE A 78 -8.65 10.83 16.05
N GLY A 79 -9.55 11.82 16.17
CA GLY A 79 -10.99 11.57 16.17
C GLY A 79 -11.48 10.96 14.86
N LEU A 80 -11.12 11.56 13.72
CA LEU A 80 -11.54 11.08 12.40
C LEU A 80 -10.89 9.74 12.03
N SER A 81 -9.59 9.57 12.31
CA SER A 81 -8.90 8.31 12.01
C SER A 81 -9.48 7.14 12.80
N ALA A 82 -9.79 7.34 14.10
CA ALA A 82 -10.46 6.34 14.91
C ALA A 82 -11.86 6.02 14.39
N GLU A 83 -12.67 7.03 14.07
CA GLU A 83 -14.02 6.85 13.52
C GLU A 83 -14.00 6.06 12.21
N PHE A 84 -13.11 6.41 11.29
CA PHE A 84 -13.01 5.74 10.00
C PHE A 84 -12.53 4.30 10.13
N PHE A 85 -11.56 4.07 11.02
CA PHE A 85 -11.04 2.75 11.31
C PHE A 85 -12.11 1.84 11.94
N GLU A 86 -12.85 2.33 12.92
CA GLU A 86 -13.94 1.59 13.55
C GLU A 86 -15.02 1.23 12.52
N ALA A 87 -15.44 2.19 11.70
CA ALA A 87 -16.41 1.95 10.62
C ALA A 87 -15.93 0.91 9.59
N ASP A 88 -14.63 0.83 9.32
CA ASP A 88 -14.07 -0.17 8.41
C ASP A 88 -14.09 -1.58 9.03
N ILE A 89 -13.80 -1.69 10.32
CA ILE A 89 -13.90 -2.94 11.06
C ILE A 89 -15.36 -3.42 11.13
N GLU A 90 -16.31 -2.52 11.41
CA GLU A 90 -17.75 -2.82 11.42
C GLU A 90 -18.26 -3.26 10.05
N ALA A 91 -17.75 -2.66 8.97
CA ALA A 91 -18.05 -3.06 7.60
C ALA A 91 -17.42 -4.40 7.18
N GLY A 92 -16.63 -5.02 8.06
CA GLY A 92 -15.97 -6.30 7.80
C GLY A 92 -14.82 -6.20 6.80
N LEU A 93 -14.25 -5.00 6.60
CA LEU A 93 -13.09 -4.81 5.75
C LEU A 93 -11.90 -5.54 6.36
N SER A 94 -11.27 -6.38 5.54
CA SER A 94 -10.34 -7.37 6.03
C SER A 94 -8.92 -6.84 6.01
N ARG A 95 -8.11 -7.36 6.93
CA ARG A 95 -6.67 -7.09 6.92
C ARG A 95 -5.96 -8.03 5.96
N ALA A 96 -4.96 -7.53 5.26
CA ALA A 96 -3.97 -8.35 4.57
C ALA A 96 -3.39 -9.37 5.56
N ALA A 97 -3.42 -10.65 5.18
CA ALA A 97 -3.01 -11.73 6.06
C ALA A 97 -1.53 -11.59 6.47
N GLY A 98 -1.27 -11.51 7.78
CA GLY A 98 0.07 -11.43 8.36
C GLY A 98 0.53 -10.04 8.83
N GLY A 99 -0.28 -8.99 8.68
CA GLY A 99 0.02 -7.66 9.22
C GLY A 99 -0.16 -7.56 10.74
N SER A 100 0.62 -6.70 11.39
CA SER A 100 0.37 -6.28 12.77
C SER A 100 -0.94 -5.50 12.86
N THR A 101 -1.59 -5.52 14.03
CA THR A 101 -2.73 -4.62 14.28
C THR A 101 -2.24 -3.17 14.21
N PRO A 102 -2.81 -2.32 13.34
CA PRO A 102 -2.47 -0.91 13.30
C PRO A 102 -2.79 -0.25 14.64
N THR A 103 -1.89 0.61 15.08
CA THR A 103 -2.08 1.49 16.23
C THR A 103 -2.98 2.67 15.87
N ALA A 104 -3.46 3.39 16.87
CA ALA A 104 -4.16 4.66 16.65
C ALA A 104 -3.26 5.67 15.91
N THR A 105 -1.97 5.69 16.22
CA THR A 105 -0.97 6.52 15.55
C THR A 105 -0.82 6.13 14.08
N ASP A 106 -0.82 4.83 13.74
CA ASP A 106 -0.72 4.39 12.33
C ASP A 106 -1.92 4.90 11.51
N ALA A 107 -3.13 4.83 12.07
CA ALA A 107 -4.35 5.33 11.42
C ALA A 107 -4.31 6.86 11.25
N ALA A 108 -3.83 7.58 12.27
CA ALA A 108 -3.67 9.02 12.22
C ALA A 108 -2.61 9.44 11.20
N ASP A 109 -1.45 8.79 11.17
CA ASP A 109 -0.41 9.01 10.17
C ASP A 109 -0.93 8.79 8.75
N ALA A 110 -1.68 7.70 8.54
CA ALA A 110 -2.27 7.39 7.24
C ALA A 110 -3.21 8.51 6.77
N LEU A 111 -4.09 8.97 7.65
CA LEU A 111 -5.04 10.03 7.32
C LEU A 111 -4.33 11.36 7.04
N TRP A 112 -3.31 11.69 7.84
CA TRP A 112 -2.50 12.90 7.64
C TRP A 112 -1.78 12.89 6.30
N LEU A 113 -1.09 11.79 5.96
CA LEU A 113 -0.34 11.67 4.71
C LEU A 113 -1.24 11.77 3.48
N ILE A 114 -2.42 11.17 3.55
CA ILE A 114 -3.41 11.24 2.46
C ILE A 114 -3.96 12.66 2.32
N ALA A 115 -4.26 13.33 3.44
CA ALA A 115 -4.72 14.71 3.40
C ALA A 115 -3.66 15.68 2.85
N VAL A 116 -2.38 15.50 3.21
CA VAL A 116 -1.29 16.28 2.62
C VAL A 116 -1.20 16.04 1.11
N GLN A 117 -1.44 14.83 0.63
CA GLN A 117 -1.42 14.54 -0.81
C GLN A 117 -2.60 15.18 -1.55
N LEU A 118 -3.78 15.28 -0.92
CA LEU A 118 -5.04 15.63 -1.62
C LEU A 118 -5.55 17.04 -1.37
N CYS A 119 -5.21 17.66 -0.24
CA CYS A 119 -5.66 19.01 0.13
C CYS A 119 -4.57 19.82 0.82
N ARG A 120 -3.33 19.68 0.33
CA ARG A 120 -2.14 20.43 0.79
C ARG A 120 -2.38 21.93 0.89
N ASP A 121 -3.13 22.48 -0.05
CA ASP A 121 -3.45 23.91 -0.16
C ASP A 121 -4.31 24.44 0.99
N ARG A 122 -4.94 23.55 1.77
CA ARG A 122 -5.75 23.89 2.94
C ARG A 122 -4.99 23.83 4.26
N PHE A 123 -3.80 23.23 4.28
CA PHE A 123 -2.99 23.18 5.48
C PHE A 123 -2.52 24.59 5.83
N PRO A 124 -2.63 25.02 7.10
CA PRO A 124 -2.01 26.25 7.57
C PRO A 124 -0.50 26.25 7.30
N ASP A 125 0.08 27.44 7.17
CA ASP A 125 1.53 27.60 7.11
C ASP A 125 2.19 26.85 8.28
N ASP A 126 3.35 26.24 8.02
CA ASP A 126 4.17 25.46 8.96
C ASP A 126 3.55 24.13 9.46
N SER A 127 2.24 23.90 9.30
CA SER A 127 1.58 22.69 9.80
C SER A 127 2.00 21.39 9.09
N ILE A 128 2.45 21.51 7.84
CA ILE A 128 3.02 20.39 7.08
C ILE A 128 4.41 20.03 7.63
N GLU A 129 5.19 21.02 8.07
CA GLU A 129 6.56 20.83 8.57
C GLU A 129 6.58 20.08 9.90
N LEU A 130 5.50 20.16 10.68
CA LEU A 130 5.30 19.34 11.88
C LEU A 130 5.23 17.84 11.57
N GLY A 131 5.00 17.45 10.31
CA GLY A 131 4.91 16.05 9.90
C GLY A 131 3.68 15.32 10.45
N PRO A 132 3.54 14.01 10.19
CA PRO A 132 2.49 13.19 10.80
C PRO A 132 2.76 12.93 12.29
N PRO A 133 1.76 12.49 13.08
CA PRO A 133 1.91 12.22 14.52
C PRO A 133 3.15 11.42 14.92
N SER A 134 3.50 10.34 14.22
CA SER A 134 4.69 9.53 14.55
C SER A 134 6.01 10.30 14.52
N VAL A 135 6.08 11.41 13.78
CA VAL A 135 7.26 12.28 13.69
C VAL A 135 7.26 13.34 14.80
N ARG A 136 6.09 13.71 15.34
CA ARG A 136 5.93 14.73 16.39
C ARG A 136 6.25 14.19 17.78
N ASP A 137 5.94 12.91 17.99
CA ASP A 137 6.10 12.23 19.28
C ASP A 137 7.44 11.49 19.44
N GLY A 138 8.30 11.51 18.40
CA GLY A 138 9.61 10.83 18.36
C GLY A 138 10.80 11.77 18.61
#